data_AF-A0A952VY18-F1
#
_entry.id   AF-A0A952VY18-F1
#
_cell.length_a   1.000
_cell.length_b   1.000
_cell.length_c   1.000
_cell.angle_alpha   90.00
_cell.angle_beta   90.00
_cell.angle_gamma   90.00
#
_symmetry.space_group_name_H-M   'P 1'
#
loop_
_entity.id
_entity.type
_entity.pdbx_description
1 polymer ?
#
loop_
_entity_poly.entity_id
_entity_poly.type
_entity_poly.pdbx_seq_one_letter_code
_entity_poly.pdbx_strand_id
1 'polypeptide(L)'
;MFGLFKNKQSAKNQAAIAAANKIAHDFSDLIASGRVNPGQIYDVSVLPHAKELIEKCCKLWIMVCQDSTQLQGWKVILPILSQFQKGIGATPLGLDATALMTMRNEDVPIEEHAMRISEVKMPSLELEEKVHAEERALHTWVTQAVGGRV
;
A
#
# COMPACT_ATOMS: atom_id res chain seq x y z
N MET A 1 -24.47 -25.78 -30.83
CA MET A 1 -25.07 -24.88 -29.82
C MET A 1 -24.07 -24.57 -28.67
N PHE A 2 -22.82 -24.16 -28.98
CA PHE A 2 -21.72 -24.02 -28.01
C PHE A 2 -21.17 -22.57 -27.82
N GLY A 3 -21.75 -21.57 -28.50
CA GLY A 3 -21.24 -20.18 -28.50
C GLY A 3 -21.61 -19.34 -27.27
N LEU A 4 -22.69 -19.68 -26.56
CA LEU A 4 -23.22 -18.85 -25.46
C LEU A 4 -22.42 -18.95 -24.15
N PHE A 5 -21.72 -20.06 -23.91
CA PHE A 5 -20.94 -20.27 -22.69
C PHE A 5 -19.58 -19.54 -22.72
N LYS A 6 -18.94 -19.42 -23.89
CA LYS A 6 -17.68 -18.66 -24.04
C LYS A 6 -17.87 -17.15 -23.86
N ASN A 7 -18.96 -16.59 -24.38
CA ASN A 7 -19.25 -15.14 -24.27
C ASN A 7 -19.56 -14.69 -22.84
N LYS A 8 -20.28 -15.50 -22.04
CA LYS A 8 -20.56 -15.17 -20.63
C LYS A 8 -19.31 -15.20 -19.75
N GLN A 9 -18.38 -16.13 -20.02
CA GLN A 9 -17.12 -16.22 -19.28
C GLN A 9 -16.20 -15.03 -19.60
N SER A 10 -16.16 -14.59 -20.86
CA SER A 10 -15.40 -13.41 -21.29
C SER A 10 -15.89 -12.12 -20.61
N ALA A 11 -17.21 -11.90 -20.54
CA ALA A 11 -17.79 -10.73 -19.88
C ALA A 11 -17.54 -10.71 -18.35
N LYS A 12 -17.64 -11.87 -17.68
CA LYS A 12 -17.31 -11.99 -16.25
C LYS A 12 -15.84 -11.68 -15.97
N ASN A 13 -14.95 -12.17 -16.82
CA ASN A 13 -13.51 -11.90 -16.68
C ASN A 13 -13.21 -10.41 -16.92
N GLN A 14 -13.85 -9.77 -17.90
CA GLN A 14 -13.70 -8.32 -18.13
C GLN A 14 -14.21 -7.49 -16.95
N ALA A 15 -15.36 -7.85 -16.37
CA ALA A 15 -15.89 -7.17 -15.19
C ALA A 15 -14.95 -7.32 -13.98
N ALA A 16 -14.36 -8.51 -13.79
CA ALA A 16 -13.39 -8.76 -12.74
C ALA A 16 -12.10 -7.93 -12.92
N ILE A 17 -11.60 -7.80 -14.16
CA ILE A 17 -10.45 -6.96 -14.47
C ILE A 17 -10.77 -5.48 -14.23
N ALA A 18 -11.94 -5.01 -14.68
CA ALA A 18 -12.36 -3.62 -14.45
C ALA A 18 -12.48 -3.30 -12.94
N ALA A 19 -13.04 -4.22 -12.16
CA ALA A 19 -13.12 -4.06 -10.71
C ALA A 19 -11.72 -4.07 -10.06
N ALA A 20 -10.83 -4.96 -10.49
CA ALA A 20 -9.45 -5.00 -10.01
C ALA A 20 -8.68 -3.72 -10.36
N ASN A 21 -8.86 -3.18 -11.56
CA ASN A 21 -8.29 -1.90 -11.96
C ASN A 21 -8.76 -0.77 -11.04
N LYS A 22 -10.07 -0.68 -10.79
CA LYS A 22 -10.59 0.35 -9.89
C LYS A 22 -9.98 0.26 -8.50
N ILE A 23 -9.93 -0.93 -7.90
CA ILE A 23 -9.41 -1.12 -6.54
C ILE A 23 -7.90 -0.83 -6.48
N ALA A 24 -7.14 -1.24 -7.49
CA ALA A 24 -5.71 -0.94 -7.58
C ALA A 24 -5.46 0.58 -7.70
N HIS A 25 -6.26 1.28 -8.52
CA HIS A 25 -6.20 2.73 -8.64
C HIS A 25 -6.59 3.43 -7.33
N ASP A 26 -7.70 3.05 -6.70
CA ASP A 26 -8.13 3.65 -5.42
C ASP A 26 -7.03 3.52 -4.35
N PHE A 27 -6.31 2.39 -4.32
CA PHE A 27 -5.17 2.21 -3.42
C PHE A 27 -3.96 3.07 -3.81
N SER A 28 -3.59 3.10 -5.10
CA SER A 28 -2.52 3.96 -5.58
C SER A 28 -2.78 5.44 -5.29
N ASP A 29 -4.04 5.89 -5.44
CA ASP A 29 -4.46 7.26 -5.16
C ASP A 29 -4.37 7.59 -3.68
N LEU A 30 -4.70 6.64 -2.79
CA LEU A 30 -4.48 6.80 -1.35
C LEU A 30 -3.00 7.06 -1.07
N ILE A 31 -2.09 6.28 -1.65
CA ILE A 31 -0.64 6.48 -1.47
C ILE A 31 -0.19 7.82 -2.06
N ALA A 32 -0.63 8.16 -3.27
CA ALA A 32 -0.25 9.39 -3.96
C ALA A 32 -0.80 10.66 -3.28
N SER A 33 -1.90 10.55 -2.53
CA SER A 33 -2.53 11.68 -1.84
C SER A 33 -1.71 12.28 -0.70
N GLY A 34 -0.66 11.58 -0.23
CA GLY A 34 0.12 11.98 0.94
C GLY A 34 -0.62 11.83 2.27
N ARG A 35 -1.82 11.23 2.28
CA ARG A 35 -2.57 10.93 3.52
C ARG A 35 -1.96 9.81 4.34
N VAL A 36 -1.09 9.02 3.72
CA VAL A 36 -0.32 7.95 4.35
C VAL A 36 1.16 8.18 4.07
N ASN A 37 1.91 8.34 5.14
CA ASN A 37 3.35 8.50 5.12
C ASN A 37 4.05 7.13 5.23
N PRO A 38 5.00 6.84 4.34
CA PRO A 38 5.90 5.71 4.50
C PRO A 38 6.63 5.77 5.85
N GLY A 39 6.68 4.63 6.54
CA GLY A 39 7.33 4.50 7.85
C GLY A 39 6.37 4.58 9.04
N GLN A 40 5.09 4.90 8.80
CA GLN A 40 4.04 4.81 9.81
C GLN A 40 3.17 3.57 9.58
N ILE A 41 2.54 3.07 10.65
CA ILE A 41 1.62 1.93 10.65
C ILE A 41 0.21 2.46 10.92
N TYR A 42 -0.72 2.14 10.02
CA TYR A 42 -2.10 2.64 10.00
C TYR A 42 -3.09 1.53 10.35
N ASP A 43 -4.28 1.92 10.81
CA ASP A 43 -5.38 0.97 10.90
C ASP A 43 -5.95 0.64 9.50
N VAL A 44 -6.40 -0.60 9.31
CA VAL A 44 -7.06 -1.01 8.05
C VAL A 44 -8.32 -0.22 7.72
N SER A 45 -8.96 0.45 8.69
CA SER A 45 -10.10 1.35 8.46
C SER A 45 -9.77 2.57 7.60
N VAL A 46 -8.48 2.90 7.42
CA VAL A 46 -8.03 3.96 6.51
C VAL A 46 -8.10 3.53 5.04
N LEU A 47 -8.10 2.23 4.77
CA LEU A 47 -8.12 1.71 3.41
C LEU A 47 -9.49 1.92 2.73
N PRO A 48 -9.51 2.23 1.41
CA PRO A 48 -10.74 2.38 0.66
C PRO A 48 -11.52 1.06 0.49
N HIS A 49 -10.83 -0.07 0.65
CA HIS A 49 -11.37 -1.42 0.50
C HIS A 49 -10.72 -2.37 1.52
N ALA A 50 -11.29 -3.56 1.69
CA ALA A 50 -10.68 -4.59 2.53
C ALA A 50 -9.24 -4.91 2.06
N LYS A 51 -8.30 -5.00 3.01
CA LYS A 51 -6.86 -5.21 2.73
C LYS A 51 -6.61 -6.42 1.83
N GLU A 52 -7.27 -7.54 2.13
CA GLU A 52 -7.13 -8.79 1.38
C GLU A 52 -7.68 -8.69 -0.05
N LEU A 53 -8.66 -7.81 -0.27
CA LEU A 53 -9.21 -7.52 -1.60
C LEU A 53 -8.25 -6.63 -2.40
N ILE A 54 -7.69 -5.59 -1.78
CA ILE A 54 -6.68 -4.72 -2.39
C ILE A 54 -5.50 -5.56 -2.86
N GLU A 55 -4.94 -6.41 -1.99
CA GLU A 55 -3.79 -7.24 -2.35
C GLU A 55 -4.07 -8.10 -3.59
N LYS A 56 -5.23 -8.79 -3.63
CA LYS A 56 -5.62 -9.63 -4.76
C LYS A 56 -5.78 -8.83 -6.05
N CYS A 57 -6.46 -7.68 -5.98
CA CYS A 57 -6.71 -6.83 -7.13
C CYS A 57 -5.42 -6.20 -7.67
N CYS A 58 -4.54 -5.71 -6.81
CA CYS A 58 -3.23 -5.19 -7.19
C CYS A 58 -2.37 -6.28 -7.85
N LYS A 59 -2.32 -7.48 -7.26
CA LYS A 59 -1.61 -8.63 -7.85
C LYS A 59 -2.16 -8.99 -9.24
N LEU A 60 -3.48 -9.05 -9.40
CA LEU A 60 -4.10 -9.28 -10.70
C LEU A 60 -3.75 -8.18 -11.70
N TRP A 61 -3.83 -6.92 -11.29
CA TRP A 61 -3.49 -5.77 -12.12
C TRP A 61 -2.04 -5.84 -12.61
N ILE A 62 -1.08 -6.12 -11.71
CA ILE A 62 0.34 -6.26 -12.03
C ILE A 62 0.58 -7.40 -13.04
N MET A 63 -0.14 -8.52 -12.92
CA MET A 63 -0.01 -9.63 -13.86
C MET A 63 -0.51 -9.30 -15.27
N VAL A 64 -1.50 -8.40 -15.41
CA VAL A 64 -2.11 -8.09 -16.71
C VAL A 64 -1.65 -6.76 -17.32
N CYS A 65 -1.09 -5.85 -16.52
CA CYS A 65 -0.60 -4.55 -17.00
C CYS A 65 0.53 -4.74 -18.01
N GLN A 66 0.48 -4.03 -19.14
CA GLN A 66 1.48 -4.12 -20.21
C GLN A 66 2.52 -2.99 -20.18
N ASP A 67 2.24 -1.92 -19.42
CA ASP A 67 3.10 -0.75 -19.30
C ASP A 67 4.24 -1.03 -18.30
N SER A 68 5.46 -1.10 -18.81
CA SER A 68 6.65 -1.40 -18.00
C SER A 68 6.99 -0.31 -16.98
N THR A 69 6.73 0.96 -17.31
CA THR A 69 6.95 2.09 -16.40
C THR A 69 6.00 2.02 -15.22
N GLN A 70 4.71 1.78 -15.48
CA GLN A 70 3.73 1.61 -14.41
C GLN A 70 4.07 0.40 -13.54
N LEU A 71 4.49 -0.72 -14.13
CA LEU A 71 4.92 -1.91 -13.39
C LEU A 71 6.09 -1.63 -12.43
N GLN A 72 7.06 -0.78 -12.80
CA GLN A 72 8.15 -0.42 -11.88
C GLN A 72 7.62 0.34 -10.66
N GLY A 73 6.66 1.25 -10.83
CA GLY A 73 6.05 1.99 -9.71
C GLY A 73 5.42 1.06 -8.67
N TRP A 74 4.82 -0.04 -9.11
CA TRP A 74 4.19 -1.03 -8.23
C TRP A 74 5.14 -1.81 -7.33
N LYS A 75 6.46 -1.81 -7.64
CA LYS A 75 7.47 -2.35 -6.71
C LYS A 75 7.54 -1.56 -5.40
N VAL A 76 7.14 -0.29 -5.44
CA VAL A 76 7.08 0.59 -4.27
C VAL A 76 5.67 0.60 -3.68
N ILE A 77 4.63 0.67 -4.52
CA ILE A 77 3.24 0.84 -4.07
C ILE A 77 2.71 -0.39 -3.34
N LEU A 78 2.87 -1.60 -3.89
CA LEU A 78 2.25 -2.80 -3.30
C LEU A 78 2.80 -3.11 -1.88
N PRO A 79 4.12 -3.06 -1.62
CA PRO A 79 4.64 -3.32 -0.28
C PRO A 79 4.12 -2.39 0.80
N ILE A 80 3.74 -1.15 0.47
CA ILE A 80 3.15 -0.20 1.44
C ILE A 80 1.85 -0.74 2.06
N LEU A 81 1.16 -1.67 1.41
CA LEU A 81 -0.03 -2.31 1.98
C LEU A 81 0.26 -3.00 3.33
N SER A 82 1.50 -3.43 3.58
CA SER A 82 1.92 -4.03 4.85
C SER A 82 1.74 -3.09 6.04
N GLN A 83 1.80 -1.77 5.83
CA GLN A 83 1.67 -0.76 6.90
C GLN A 83 0.26 -0.70 7.48
N PHE A 84 -0.75 -1.29 6.84
CA PHE A 84 -2.12 -1.28 7.32
C PHE A 84 -2.41 -2.53 8.15
N GLN A 85 -2.61 -2.37 9.46
CA GLN A 85 -2.81 -3.46 10.41
C GLN A 85 -4.14 -3.29 11.17
N LYS A 86 -4.72 -4.39 11.65
CA LYS A 86 -5.98 -4.36 12.41
C LYS A 86 -5.72 -3.94 13.85
N GLY A 87 -6.54 -3.05 14.39
CA GLY A 87 -6.53 -2.71 15.81
C GLY A 87 -5.53 -1.61 16.18
N ILE A 88 -5.06 -0.83 15.21
CA ILE A 88 -4.16 0.31 15.45
C ILE A 88 -4.95 1.52 15.97
N GLY A 89 -6.19 1.68 15.48
CA GLY A 89 -7.05 2.82 15.81
C GLY A 89 -6.79 4.05 14.91
N ALA A 90 -7.37 5.19 15.29
CA ALA A 90 -7.37 6.39 14.44
C ALA A 90 -5.99 7.08 14.33
N THR A 91 -5.10 6.87 15.31
CA THR A 91 -3.77 7.48 15.32
C THR A 91 -2.76 6.48 14.77
N PRO A 92 -2.02 6.83 13.70
CA PRO A 92 -0.97 5.96 13.18
C PRO A 92 0.19 5.83 14.19
N LEU A 93 0.91 4.73 14.10
CA LEU A 93 2.10 4.45 14.93
C LEU A 93 3.38 4.72 14.13
N GLY A 94 4.43 5.13 14.82
CA GLY A 94 5.74 5.37 14.24
C GLY A 94 5.96 6.83 13.83
N LEU A 95 7.23 7.13 13.54
CA LEU A 95 7.69 8.46 13.21
C LEU A 95 7.27 8.84 11.78
N ASP A 96 6.69 10.03 11.64
CA ASP A 96 6.57 10.66 10.32
C ASP A 96 7.93 11.26 9.93
N ALA A 97 8.67 10.55 9.09
CA ALA A 97 9.97 10.99 8.60
C ALA A 97 9.87 12.31 7.79
N THR A 98 8.73 12.57 7.16
CA THR A 98 8.49 13.84 6.45
C THR A 98 8.38 14.99 7.45
N ALA A 99 7.63 14.78 8.54
CA ALA A 99 7.54 15.77 9.62
C ALA A 99 8.92 16.03 10.25
N LEU A 100 9.76 15.00 10.42
CA LEU A 100 11.12 15.17 10.93
C LEU A 100 12.04 15.95 9.96
N MET A 101 11.84 15.79 8.65
CA MET A 101 12.61 16.53 7.63
C MET A 101 12.18 17.99 7.54
N THR A 102 10.88 18.30 7.65
CA THR A 102 10.37 19.68 7.63
C THR A 102 10.76 20.43 8.90
N MET A 103 10.81 19.73 10.03
CA MET A 103 11.31 20.26 11.31
C MET A 103 12.73 20.81 11.24
N ARG A 104 13.60 20.28 10.38
CA ARG A 104 14.98 20.77 10.21
C ARG A 104 15.06 22.13 9.48
N ASN A 105 14.03 22.50 8.73
CA ASN A 105 14.02 23.69 7.88
C ASN A 105 13.24 24.88 8.50
N GLU A 106 12.66 24.67 9.67
CA GLU A 106 11.96 25.71 10.42
C GLU A 106 12.85 26.09 11.63
N ASP A 107 12.93 27.37 11.99
CA ASP A 107 13.59 27.86 13.22
C ASP A 107 12.78 27.46 14.48
N VAL A 108 12.39 26.19 14.56
CA VAL A 108 11.60 25.63 15.65
C VAL A 108 12.56 25.27 16.79
N PRO A 109 12.28 25.70 18.04
CA PRO A 109 13.10 25.35 19.19
C PRO A 109 13.24 23.83 19.36
N ILE A 110 14.43 23.38 19.79
CA ILE A 110 14.73 21.95 19.95
C ILE A 110 13.80 21.26 20.96
N GLU A 111 13.31 22.01 21.94
CA GLU A 111 12.35 21.57 22.94
C GLU A 111 11.00 21.22 22.31
N GLU A 112 10.56 21.98 21.31
CA GLU A 112 9.31 21.72 20.60
C GLU A 112 9.43 20.47 19.72
N HIS A 113 10.60 20.23 19.12
CA HIS A 113 10.89 18.96 18.44
C HIS A 113 10.86 17.77 19.40
N ALA A 114 11.47 17.90 20.57
CA ALA A 114 11.47 16.85 21.58
C ALA A 114 10.06 16.53 22.08
N MET A 115 9.20 17.55 22.23
CA MET A 115 7.80 17.37 22.58
C MET A 115 7.02 16.66 21.48
N ARG A 116 7.19 17.05 20.22
CA ARG A 116 6.52 16.36 19.09
C ARG A 116 6.94 14.90 18.97
N ILE A 117 8.21 14.58 19.24
CA ILE A 117 8.71 13.20 19.23
C ILE A 117 8.15 12.40 20.41
N SER A 118 8.04 13.00 21.60
CA SER A 118 7.55 12.30 22.80
C SER A 118 6.06 11.95 22.74
N GLU A 119 5.30 12.66 21.90
CA GLU A 119 3.89 12.39 21.63
C GLU A 119 3.67 11.25 20.61
N VAL A 120 4.72 10.80 19.92
CA VAL A 120 4.61 9.72 18.93
C VAL A 120 4.40 8.38 19.63
N LYS A 121 3.30 7.71 19.24
CA LYS A 121 3.06 6.33 19.64
C LYS A 121 3.92 5.41 18.80
N MET A 122 4.89 4.76 19.44
CA MET A 122 5.72 3.76 18.77
C MET A 122 4.99 2.41 18.69
N PRO A 123 5.12 1.67 17.58
CA PRO A 123 4.62 0.31 17.49
C PRO A 123 5.42 -0.63 18.41
N SER A 124 4.82 -1.76 18.77
CA SER A 124 5.54 -2.83 19.44
C SER A 124 6.48 -3.54 18.46
N LEU A 125 7.55 -4.14 18.99
CA LEU A 125 8.49 -4.93 18.19
C LEU A 125 7.79 -6.04 17.39
N GLU A 126 6.84 -6.75 18.02
CA GLU A 126 6.06 -7.80 17.35
C GLU A 126 5.27 -7.26 16.14
N LEU A 127 4.68 -6.07 16.28
CA LEU A 127 3.93 -5.43 15.22
C LEU A 127 4.87 -4.99 14.08
N GLU A 128 6.02 -4.41 14.39
CA GLU A 128 7.04 -4.04 13.40
C GLU A 128 7.54 -5.26 12.64
N GLU A 129 7.90 -6.33 13.34
CA GLU A 129 8.35 -7.58 12.73
C GLU A 129 7.32 -8.16 11.78
N LYS A 130 6.03 -8.13 12.18
CA LYS A 130 4.91 -8.56 11.34
C LYS A 130 4.79 -7.70 10.08
N VAL A 131 4.82 -6.38 10.21
CA VAL A 131 4.73 -5.45 9.07
C VAL A 131 5.90 -5.68 8.11
N HIS A 132 7.13 -5.79 8.63
CA HIS A 132 8.31 -6.03 7.79
C HIS A 132 8.32 -7.40 7.13
N ALA A 133 7.81 -8.45 7.81
CA ALA A 133 7.66 -9.76 7.20
C ALA A 133 6.68 -9.72 6.02
N GLU A 134 5.55 -9.05 6.19
CA GLU A 134 4.55 -8.86 5.13
C GLU A 134 5.09 -8.00 3.97
N GLU A 135 5.78 -6.91 4.29
CA GLU A 135 6.44 -6.02 3.34
C GLU A 135 7.44 -6.80 2.46
N ARG A 136 8.33 -7.59 3.08
CA ARG A 136 9.31 -8.42 2.36
C ARG A 136 8.63 -9.44 1.46
N ALA A 137 7.51 -10.03 1.90
CA ALA A 137 6.76 -10.99 1.10
C ALA A 137 6.15 -10.33 -0.14
N LEU A 138 5.51 -9.15 0.04
CA LEU A 138 4.92 -8.38 -1.06
C LEU A 138 6.00 -7.87 -2.02
N HIS A 139 7.10 -7.33 -1.50
CA HIS A 139 8.22 -6.83 -2.29
C HIS A 139 8.88 -7.94 -3.11
N THR A 140 9.10 -9.12 -2.51
CA THR A 140 9.63 -10.29 -3.22
C THR A 140 8.69 -10.69 -4.35
N TRP A 141 7.39 -10.80 -4.06
CA TRP A 141 6.39 -11.20 -5.05
C TRP A 141 6.35 -10.23 -6.24
N VAL A 142 6.26 -8.92 -6.00
CA VAL A 142 6.18 -7.93 -7.08
C VAL A 142 7.48 -7.84 -7.87
N THR A 143 8.63 -7.98 -7.22
CA THR A 143 9.92 -8.00 -7.89
C THR A 143 10.02 -9.17 -8.86
N GLN A 144 9.55 -10.36 -8.48
CA GLN A 144 9.50 -11.52 -9.37
C GLN A 144 8.50 -11.33 -10.51
N ALA A 145 7.29 -10.85 -10.19
CA ALA A 145 6.24 -10.63 -11.18
C ALA A 145 6.62 -9.59 -12.25
N VAL A 146 7.36 -8.54 -11.86
CA VAL A 146 7.84 -7.50 -12.77
C VAL A 146 9.15 -7.92 -13.45
N GLY A 147 10.09 -8.53 -12.72
CA GLY A 147 11.40 -8.92 -13.24
C GLY A 147 11.36 -10.04 -14.27
N GLY A 148 10.35 -10.90 -14.25
CA GLY A 148 10.12 -11.89 -15.31
C GLY A 148 9.53 -11.33 -16.61
N ARG A 149 9.31 -10.01 -16.69
CA ARG A 149 8.60 -9.35 -17.81
C ARG A 149 9.39 -8.22 -18.47
N VAL A 150 10.59 -7.89 -17.96
CA VAL A 150 11.51 -6.89 -18.52
C VAL A 150 12.62 -7.60 -19.27
#